data_AF-A0A6S7G538-F1
#
_entry.id   AF-A0A6S7G538-F1
#
_cell.length_a   1.000
_cell.length_b   1.000
_cell.length_c   1.000
_cell.angle_alpha   90.00
_cell.angle_beta   90.00
_cell.angle_gamma   90.00
#
_symmetry.space_group_name_H-M   'P 1'
#
loop_
_entity.id
_entity.type
_entity.pdbx_description
1 polymer ?
#
loop_
_entity_poly.entity_id
_entity_poly.type
_entity_poly.pdbx_seq_one_letter_code
_entity_poly.pdbx_strand_id
1 'polypeptide(L)'
;MLPYYAIFVAVLTTSLTSGLQNKTVVIKQRILSELGKYLRGHVFKTTTQAADPQHCLADCWAENDQCQSFNYLVDLNMCELNEASNVTNPEDLIDRSHVVYLTNPVFGRQPKPQMARHTKFTTDPCASNPCTNAKSCVKDEQLGYRCQNCNSQYHGPRCEE
;
A
#
# COMPACT_ATOMS: atom_id res chain seq x y z
N MET A 1 82.33 5.52 16.21
CA MET A 1 82.05 4.15 15.78
C MET A 1 80.59 4.09 15.32
N LEU A 2 80.36 3.50 14.15
CA LEU A 2 79.32 3.81 13.15
C LEU A 2 77.85 3.62 13.61
N PRO A 3 76.90 4.49 13.18
CA PRO A 3 75.47 4.28 13.31
C PRO A 3 74.88 3.56 12.07
N TYR A 4 73.77 2.85 12.30
CA TYR A 4 72.59 2.71 11.43
C TYR A 4 72.78 2.69 9.91
N TYR A 5 72.32 1.62 9.24
CA TYR A 5 71.30 1.75 8.19
C TYR A 5 70.60 0.39 7.98
N ALA A 6 69.35 0.34 8.41
CA ALA A 6 68.44 -0.78 8.21
C ALA A 6 67.91 -0.78 6.77
N ILE A 7 67.71 -1.99 6.23
CA ILE A 7 67.22 -2.28 4.88
C ILE A 7 65.76 -1.79 4.77
N PHE A 8 65.49 -0.88 3.84
CA PHE A 8 64.13 -0.45 3.48
C PHE A 8 63.45 -1.55 2.64
N VAL A 9 62.49 -2.27 3.22
CA VAL A 9 61.55 -3.11 2.47
C VAL A 9 60.31 -2.25 2.17
N ALA A 10 60.17 -1.82 0.92
CA ALA A 10 58.99 -1.09 0.46
C ALA A 10 57.82 -2.07 0.29
N VAL A 11 56.93 -2.11 1.29
CA VAL A 11 55.65 -2.83 1.18
C VAL A 11 54.64 -1.91 0.51
N LEU A 12 54.43 -2.11 -0.79
CA LEU A 12 53.36 -1.45 -1.56
C LEU A 12 52.03 -2.18 -1.31
N THR A 13 51.32 -1.81 -0.25
CA THR A 13 49.90 -2.14 -0.08
C THR A 13 49.06 -0.96 -0.59
N THR A 14 48.62 -1.01 -1.84
CA THR A 14 47.52 -0.15 -2.30
C THR A 14 46.23 -0.93 -2.17
N SER A 15 45.50 -0.70 -1.07
CA SER A 15 44.20 -1.29 -0.83
C SER A 15 43.20 -0.79 -1.86
N LEU A 16 42.60 -1.70 -2.61
CA LEU A 16 41.45 -1.46 -3.49
C LEU A 16 40.24 -1.11 -2.60
N THR A 17 39.92 0.17 -2.43
CA THR A 17 38.69 0.56 -1.72
C THR A 17 37.52 0.49 -2.71
N SER A 18 36.86 -0.66 -2.76
CA SER A 18 35.55 -0.79 -3.41
C SER A 18 34.52 -0.01 -2.59
N GLY A 19 34.24 1.22 -3.01
CA GLY A 19 33.13 2.01 -2.47
C GLY A 19 31.79 1.44 -2.91
N LEU A 20 31.30 0.38 -2.25
CA LEU A 20 29.87 0.12 -2.20
C LEU A 20 29.25 1.13 -1.23
N GLN A 21 28.79 2.25 -1.78
CA GLN A 21 27.84 3.11 -1.06
C GLN A 21 26.57 2.28 -0.83
N ASN A 22 26.29 1.91 0.42
CA ASN A 22 24.99 1.41 0.84
C ASN A 22 23.97 2.54 0.65
N LYS A 23 23.46 2.70 -0.58
CA LYS A 23 22.23 3.44 -0.80
C LYS A 23 21.10 2.58 -0.26
N THR A 24 20.74 2.79 1.00
CA THR A 24 19.44 2.36 1.49
C THR A 24 18.41 3.12 0.65
N VAL A 25 17.83 2.44 -0.34
CA VAL A 25 16.67 2.96 -1.07
C VAL A 25 15.51 2.91 -0.08
N VAL A 26 15.42 3.95 0.77
CA VAL A 26 14.21 4.20 1.55
C VAL A 26 13.20 4.72 0.55
N ILE A 27 12.39 3.83 -0.03
CA ILE A 27 11.17 4.23 -0.69
C ILE A 27 10.30 4.83 0.41
N LYS A 28 10.37 6.16 0.60
CA LYS A 28 9.39 6.87 1.41
C LYS A 28 8.06 6.77 0.66
N GLN A 29 7.35 5.66 0.81
CA GLN A 29 5.95 5.58 0.44
C GLN A 29 5.25 6.67 1.27
N ARG A 30 4.98 7.81 0.65
CA ARG A 30 4.32 8.93 1.32
C ARG A 30 2.96 8.45 1.78
N ILE A 31 2.78 8.36 3.10
CA ILE A 31 1.46 8.35 3.73
C ILE A 31 0.84 9.69 3.33
N LEU A 32 -0.25 9.65 2.58
CA LEU A 32 -1.01 10.85 2.26
C LEU A 32 -1.96 11.07 3.42
N SER A 33 -1.77 12.17 4.14
CA SER A 33 -2.58 12.57 5.28
C SER A 33 -3.30 13.87 4.95
N GLU A 34 -4.62 13.89 5.15
CA GLU A 34 -5.47 15.03 4.84
C GLU A 34 -6.35 15.37 6.06
N LEU A 35 -6.11 16.54 6.65
CA LEU A 35 -6.92 17.07 7.75
C LEU A 35 -8.28 17.54 7.24
N GLY A 36 -9.34 17.25 7.99
CA GLY A 36 -10.70 17.66 7.65
C GLY A 36 -11.34 16.81 6.55
N LYS A 37 -10.72 15.68 6.19
CA LYS A 37 -11.22 14.72 5.20
C LYS A 37 -11.69 13.44 5.89
N TYR A 38 -12.69 12.80 5.28
CA TYR A 38 -13.28 11.55 5.75
C TYR A 38 -13.73 10.70 4.56
N LEU A 39 -13.29 9.45 4.50
CA LEU A 39 -13.76 8.49 3.52
C LEU A 39 -15.02 7.80 4.07
N ARG A 40 -16.17 8.03 3.43
CA ARG A 40 -17.47 7.52 3.91
C ARG A 40 -17.82 6.17 3.27
N GLY A 41 -18.60 5.34 3.97
CA GLY A 41 -19.23 4.15 3.38
C GLY A 41 -18.32 2.94 3.19
N HIS A 42 -17.05 3.04 3.57
CA HIS A 42 -16.03 2.01 3.37
C HIS A 42 -15.41 1.54 4.69
N VAL A 43 -16.11 1.63 5.83
CA VAL A 43 -15.58 1.26 7.15
C VAL A 43 -15.88 -0.21 7.44
N PHE A 44 -14.85 -1.07 7.52
CA PHE A 44 -15.02 -2.48 7.93
C PHE A 44 -14.70 -2.74 9.40
N LYS A 45 -13.94 -1.85 10.05
CA LYS A 45 -13.53 -2.05 11.45
C LYS A 45 -13.33 -0.72 12.17
N THR A 46 -13.77 -0.67 13.42
CA THR A 46 -13.55 0.47 14.32
C THR A 46 -12.68 0.04 15.49
N THR A 47 -11.64 0.80 15.80
CA THR A 47 -10.81 0.62 17.02
C THR A 47 -10.92 1.85 17.92
N THR A 48 -10.76 1.62 19.23
CA THR A 48 -10.90 2.67 20.26
C THR A 48 -9.58 2.85 21.00
N GLN A 49 -9.47 3.95 21.76
CA GLN A 49 -8.29 4.26 22.56
C GLN A 49 -7.03 4.53 21.70
N ALA A 50 -7.23 5.06 20.50
CA ALA A 50 -6.15 5.46 19.63
C ALA A 50 -5.62 6.83 20.07
N ALA A 51 -4.45 6.85 20.71
CA ALA A 51 -3.84 8.07 21.22
C ALA A 51 -3.43 9.06 20.11
N ASP A 52 -3.21 8.57 18.89
CA ASP A 52 -2.79 9.35 17.74
C ASP A 52 -3.09 8.60 16.42
N PRO A 53 -2.95 9.26 15.25
CA PRO A 53 -3.08 8.59 13.95
C PRO A 53 -2.07 7.46 13.71
N GLN A 54 -0.95 7.41 14.45
CA GLN A 54 0.07 6.37 14.28
C GLN A 54 -0.41 5.04 14.86
N HIS A 55 -1.20 5.05 15.94
CA HIS A 55 -1.92 3.87 16.42
C HIS A 55 -2.84 3.30 15.35
N CYS A 56 -3.62 4.15 14.66
CA CYS A 56 -4.49 3.71 13.58
C CYS A 56 -3.72 3.11 12.40
N LEU A 57 -2.54 3.62 12.09
CA LEU A 57 -1.68 3.03 11.06
C LEU A 57 -1.22 1.63 11.46
N ALA A 58 -0.84 1.43 12.73
CA ALA A 58 -0.46 0.11 13.23
C ALA A 58 -1.63 -0.88 13.17
N ASP A 59 -2.82 -0.45 13.58
CA ASP A 59 -4.05 -1.24 13.47
C ASP A 59 -4.35 -1.59 12.01
N CYS A 60 -4.26 -0.61 11.10
CA CYS A 60 -4.46 -0.80 9.67
C CYS A 60 -3.47 -1.81 9.06
N TRP A 61 -2.20 -1.77 9.46
CA TRP A 61 -1.21 -2.75 9.00
C TRP A 61 -1.48 -4.16 9.51
N ALA A 62 -2.03 -4.32 10.72
CA ALA A 62 -2.41 -5.62 11.26
C ALA A 62 -3.52 -6.29 10.41
N GLU A 63 -4.34 -5.49 9.73
CA GLU A 63 -5.39 -5.96 8.82
C GLU A 63 -4.89 -6.27 7.39
N ASN A 64 -3.59 -6.24 7.14
CA ASN A 64 -2.97 -6.56 5.85
C ASN A 64 -3.64 -5.80 4.67
N ASP A 65 -3.99 -6.51 3.60
CA ASP A 65 -4.58 -5.96 2.38
C ASP A 65 -6.06 -5.56 2.54
N GLN A 66 -6.66 -5.85 3.70
CA GLN A 66 -8.02 -5.43 3.99
C GLN A 66 -8.12 -3.94 4.27
N CYS A 67 -7.08 -3.34 4.86
CA CYS A 67 -7.06 -1.92 5.17
C CYS A 67 -6.32 -1.11 4.11
N GLN A 68 -7.05 -0.30 3.34
CA GLN A 68 -6.50 0.61 2.34
C GLN A 68 -6.34 2.04 2.86
N SER A 69 -7.16 2.46 3.81
CA SER A 69 -7.05 3.77 4.45
C SER A 69 -7.69 3.75 5.83
N PHE A 70 -7.66 4.86 6.56
CA PHE A 70 -8.42 5.00 7.79
C PHE A 70 -8.83 6.46 8.04
N ASN A 71 -9.91 6.64 8.79
CA ASN A 71 -10.33 7.91 9.36
C ASN A 71 -9.96 7.91 10.85
N TYR A 72 -9.18 8.89 11.30
CA TYR A 72 -8.94 9.11 12.73
C TYR A 72 -9.87 10.21 13.24
N LEU A 73 -10.78 9.85 14.14
CA LEU A 73 -11.74 10.75 14.75
C LEU A 73 -11.12 11.35 16.00
N VAL A 74 -10.60 12.58 15.88
CA VAL A 74 -9.76 13.24 16.90
C VAL A 74 -10.51 13.38 18.21
N ASP A 75 -11.78 13.80 18.17
CA ASP A 75 -12.58 14.06 19.38
C ASP A 75 -12.92 12.78 20.17
N LEU A 76 -12.89 11.62 19.49
CA LEU A 76 -13.25 10.33 20.08
C LEU A 76 -12.03 9.46 20.39
N ASN A 77 -10.84 9.80 19.89
CA ASN A 77 -9.65 8.95 19.96
C ASN A 77 -9.93 7.55 19.39
N MET A 78 -10.53 7.50 18.20
CA MET A 78 -10.97 6.27 17.53
C MET A 78 -10.49 6.23 16.09
N CYS A 79 -10.25 5.02 15.60
CA CYS A 79 -9.95 4.75 14.19
C CYS A 79 -11.14 4.08 13.53
N GLU A 80 -11.52 4.53 12.35
CA GLU A 80 -12.35 3.77 11.42
C GLU A 80 -11.45 3.31 10.27
N LEU A 81 -11.16 2.02 10.21
CA LEU A 81 -10.34 1.40 9.17
C LEU A 81 -11.21 1.14 7.94
N ASN A 82 -10.67 1.46 6.77
CA ASN A 82 -11.42 1.41 5.53
C ASN A 82 -10.91 0.36 4.54
N GLU A 83 -11.84 -0.33 3.87
CA GLU A 83 -11.53 -1.26 2.76
C GLU A 83 -11.14 -0.57 1.45
N ALA A 84 -11.31 0.75 1.38
CA ALA A 84 -11.05 1.58 0.22
C ALA A 84 -10.10 2.73 0.54
N SER A 85 -9.75 3.51 -0.49
CA SER A 85 -8.92 4.71 -0.40
C SER A 85 -9.47 5.82 -1.29
N ASN A 86 -8.94 7.03 -1.13
CA ASN A 86 -9.17 8.15 -2.05
C ASN A 86 -8.66 7.91 -3.48
N VAL A 87 -7.89 6.84 -3.71
CA VAL A 87 -7.46 6.43 -5.05
C VAL A 87 -8.51 5.53 -5.69
N THR A 88 -9.06 4.57 -4.94
CA THR A 88 -10.06 3.63 -5.45
C THR A 88 -11.47 4.21 -5.47
N ASN A 89 -11.78 5.13 -4.54
CA ASN A 89 -13.09 5.72 -4.32
C ASN A 89 -12.95 7.23 -4.01
N PRO A 90 -12.43 8.03 -4.96
CA PRO A 90 -12.21 9.47 -4.75
C PRO A 90 -13.49 10.25 -4.44
N GLU A 91 -14.63 9.83 -4.98
CA GLU A 91 -15.95 10.47 -4.81
C GLU A 91 -16.49 10.39 -3.38
N ASP A 92 -16.01 9.43 -2.60
CA ASP A 92 -16.44 9.22 -1.21
C ASP A 92 -15.54 9.93 -0.19
N LEU A 93 -14.48 10.60 -0.66
CA LEU A 93 -13.65 11.45 0.20
C LEU A 93 -14.32 12.81 0.38
N ILE A 94 -15.02 12.97 1.50
CA ILE A 94 -15.80 14.16 1.82
C ILE A 94 -15.09 15.04 2.87
N ASP A 95 -15.52 16.29 2.98
CA ASP A 95 -15.10 17.17 4.07
C ASP A 95 -15.86 16.79 5.36
N ARG A 96 -15.11 16.60 6.45
CA ARG A 96 -15.64 16.39 7.80
C ARG A 96 -14.67 16.99 8.82
N SER A 97 -15.15 17.97 9.57
CA SER A 97 -14.35 18.60 10.63
C SER A 97 -13.91 17.58 11.69
N HIS A 98 -12.79 17.84 12.35
CA HIS A 98 -12.22 17.03 13.44
C HIS A 98 -11.87 15.57 13.07
N VAL A 99 -11.59 15.32 11.78
CA VAL A 99 -11.10 14.02 11.29
C VAL A 99 -9.76 14.21 10.59
N VAL A 100 -8.88 13.23 10.71
CA VAL A 100 -7.71 13.08 9.84
C VAL A 100 -7.86 11.81 9.01
N TYR A 101 -7.92 11.95 7.69
CA TYR A 101 -7.90 10.82 6.76
C TYR A 101 -6.46 10.48 6.38
N LEU A 102 -6.12 9.18 6.34
CA LEU A 102 -4.82 8.72 5.88
C LEU A 102 -4.91 7.49 4.98
N THR A 103 -4.20 7.52 3.86
CA THR A 103 -4.04 6.37 2.96
C THR A 103 -2.94 5.43 3.46
N ASN A 104 -3.22 4.12 3.54
CA ASN A 104 -2.21 3.11 3.86
C ASN A 104 -1.13 3.08 2.74
N PRO A 105 0.15 3.30 3.06
CA PRO A 105 1.20 3.38 2.06
C PRO A 105 1.43 2.07 1.28
N VAL A 106 1.05 0.93 1.87
CA VAL A 106 1.28 -0.40 1.29
C VAL A 106 0.12 -0.80 0.37
N PHE A 107 -1.11 -0.76 0.87
CA PHE A 107 -2.29 -1.27 0.16
C PHE A 107 -3.23 -0.18 -0.35
N GLY A 108 -3.16 1.03 0.20
CA GLY A 108 -4.09 2.13 -0.12
C GLY A 108 -3.92 2.78 -1.48
N ARG A 109 -2.92 2.35 -2.27
CA ARG A 109 -2.76 2.79 -3.67
C ARG A 109 -3.13 1.69 -4.66
N GLN A 110 -3.43 0.50 -4.16
CA GLN A 110 -3.70 -0.68 -4.96
C GLN A 110 -5.21 -0.97 -4.88
N PRO A 111 -5.88 -1.24 -6.01
CA PRO A 111 -7.20 -1.83 -5.94
C PRO A 111 -7.10 -3.16 -5.19
N LYS A 112 -8.09 -3.48 -4.34
CA LYS A 112 -8.14 -4.80 -3.69
C LYS A 112 -8.08 -5.88 -4.78
N PRO A 113 -7.22 -6.90 -4.63
CA PRO A 113 -7.20 -8.01 -5.57
C PRO A 113 -8.59 -8.60 -5.68
N GLN A 114 -9.02 -8.93 -6.90
CA GLN A 114 -10.37 -9.49 -7.13
C GLN A 114 -10.49 -10.92 -6.55
N MET A 115 -9.38 -11.48 -6.06
CA MET A 115 -9.29 -12.79 -5.38
C MET A 115 -8.45 -12.68 -4.10
N ALA A 116 -8.81 -13.45 -3.07
CA ALA A 116 -8.08 -13.46 -1.80
C ALA A 116 -6.62 -13.91 -2.00
N ARG A 117 -5.67 -13.21 -1.35
CA ARG A 117 -4.20 -13.37 -1.47
C ARG A 117 -3.67 -14.80 -1.20
N HIS A 118 -4.51 -15.70 -0.68
CA HIS A 118 -4.15 -17.09 -0.38
C HIS A 118 -4.34 -18.08 -1.54
N THR A 119 -5.00 -17.70 -2.65
CA THR A 119 -5.01 -18.55 -3.84
C THR A 119 -3.78 -18.23 -4.68
N LYS A 120 -2.71 -19.02 -4.50
CA LYS A 120 -1.63 -19.07 -5.50
C LYS A 120 -2.28 -19.40 -6.83
N PHE A 121 -2.19 -18.49 -7.80
CA PHE A 121 -2.80 -18.61 -9.12
C PHE A 121 -2.17 -19.74 -9.92
N THR A 122 -2.57 -20.97 -9.63
CA THR A 122 -2.20 -22.16 -10.41
C THR A 122 -3.25 -22.46 -11.49
N THR A 123 -4.44 -21.89 -11.36
CA THR A 123 -5.56 -22.04 -12.31
C THR A 123 -5.83 -20.72 -13.02
N ASP A 124 -6.50 -20.79 -14.18
CA ASP A 124 -6.90 -19.59 -14.92
C ASP A 124 -8.01 -18.81 -14.15
N PRO A 125 -7.79 -17.54 -13.75
CA PRO A 125 -8.83 -16.75 -13.06
C PRO A 125 -10.11 -16.59 -13.86
N CYS A 126 -9.98 -16.56 -15.19
CA CYS A 126 -11.08 -16.29 -16.08
C CYS A 126 -11.90 -17.55 -16.37
N ALA A 127 -11.45 -18.75 -15.94
CA ALA A 127 -12.14 -20.02 -16.19
C ALA A 127 -13.56 -20.04 -15.62
N SER A 128 -13.80 -19.36 -14.51
CA SER A 128 -15.12 -19.28 -13.86
C SER A 128 -16.03 -18.19 -14.44
N ASN A 129 -15.62 -17.52 -15.53
CA ASN A 129 -16.31 -16.36 -16.12
C ASN A 129 -16.76 -15.32 -15.07
N PRO A 130 -15.83 -14.75 -14.29
CA PRO A 130 -16.16 -13.91 -13.14
C PRO A 130 -16.77 -12.53 -13.50
N CYS A 131 -16.65 -12.09 -14.75
CA CYS A 131 -17.18 -10.81 -15.24
C CYS A 131 -18.63 -10.97 -15.73
N THR A 132 -19.57 -10.24 -15.12
CA THR A 132 -21.02 -10.42 -15.38
C THR A 132 -21.44 -9.83 -16.74
N ASN A 133 -21.07 -8.57 -17.01
CA ASN A 133 -21.44 -7.86 -18.24
C ASN A 133 -20.23 -7.27 -18.98
N ALA A 134 -19.08 -7.95 -18.93
CA ALA A 134 -17.89 -7.53 -19.66
C ALA A 134 -17.79 -8.20 -21.03
N LYS A 135 -17.13 -7.54 -21.99
CA LYS A 135 -16.76 -8.19 -23.25
C LYS A 135 -15.65 -9.21 -23.07
N SER A 136 -14.76 -9.03 -22.10
CA SER A 136 -13.62 -9.93 -21.91
C SER A 136 -13.11 -9.94 -20.46
N CYS A 137 -12.66 -11.11 -20.01
CA CYS A 137 -11.87 -11.29 -18.79
C CYS A 137 -10.41 -11.49 -19.19
N VAL A 138 -9.49 -10.79 -18.52
CA VAL A 138 -8.05 -10.94 -18.75
C VAL A 138 -7.32 -11.17 -17.43
N LYS A 139 -6.29 -12.03 -17.46
CA LYS A 139 -5.41 -12.25 -16.30
C LYS A 139 -4.66 -10.96 -15.97
N ASP A 140 -4.52 -10.69 -14.69
CA ASP A 140 -3.86 -9.50 -14.17
C ASP A 140 -2.91 -9.90 -13.04
N GLU A 141 -1.65 -9.45 -13.11
CA GLU A 141 -0.64 -9.86 -12.12
C GLU A 141 -0.86 -9.21 -10.75
N GLN A 142 -1.53 -8.05 -10.71
CA GLN A 142 -1.79 -7.30 -9.47
C GLN A 142 -3.15 -7.66 -8.87
N LEU A 143 -4.15 -7.86 -9.72
CA LEU A 143 -5.54 -8.09 -9.31
C LEU A 143 -6.00 -9.54 -9.44
N GLY A 144 -5.18 -10.41 -10.01
CA GLY A 144 -5.53 -11.76 -10.42
C GLY A 144 -6.22 -11.78 -11.79
N TYR A 145 -7.29 -11.01 -11.91
CA TYR A 145 -7.94 -10.71 -13.18
C TYR A 145 -8.54 -9.32 -13.19
N ARG A 146 -8.89 -8.85 -14.39
CA ARG A 146 -9.70 -7.66 -14.57
C ARG A 146 -10.70 -7.87 -15.70
N CYS A 147 -11.86 -7.24 -15.56
CA CYS A 147 -12.87 -7.21 -16.59
C CYS A 147 -12.61 -6.02 -17.53
N GLN A 148 -12.60 -6.28 -18.84
CA GLN A 148 -12.38 -5.27 -19.86
C GLN A 148 -13.66 -5.02 -20.65
N ASN A 149 -13.90 -3.73 -20.95
CA ASN A 149 -15.01 -3.25 -21.74
C ASN A 149 -16.35 -3.73 -21.18
N CYS A 150 -16.79 -3.17 -20.05
CA CYS A 150 -18.17 -3.37 -19.60
C CYS A 150 -19.16 -2.96 -20.70
N ASN A 151 -20.25 -3.72 -20.82
CA ASN A 151 -21.38 -3.39 -21.68
C ASN A 151 -21.96 -2.03 -21.27
N SER A 152 -22.61 -1.34 -22.20
CA SER A 152 -23.20 -0.02 -21.92
C SER A 152 -24.13 -0.11 -20.71
N GLN A 153 -24.00 0.87 -19.80
CA GLN A 153 -24.67 0.96 -18.49
C GLN A 153 -24.02 0.17 -17.35
N TYR A 154 -23.09 -0.74 -17.64
CA TYR A 154 -22.43 -1.52 -16.60
C TYR A 154 -21.08 -0.92 -16.16
N HIS A 155 -20.80 -1.00 -14.88
CA HIS A 155 -19.60 -0.54 -14.19
C HIS A 155 -19.27 -1.47 -13.01
N GLY A 156 -18.28 -1.08 -12.21
CA GLY A 156 -17.75 -1.92 -11.15
C GLY A 156 -16.63 -2.86 -11.63
N PRO A 157 -15.89 -3.46 -10.68
CA PRO A 157 -14.72 -4.28 -10.97
C PRO A 157 -15.05 -5.58 -11.73
N ARG A 158 -16.31 -6.04 -11.66
CA ARG A 158 -16.81 -7.24 -12.35
C ARG A 158 -17.90 -6.92 -13.38
N CYS A 159 -18.11 -5.64 -13.70
CA CYS A 159 -19.20 -5.16 -14.57
C CYS A 159 -20.59 -5.61 -14.07
N GLU A 160 -20.82 -5.51 -12.77
CA GLU A 160 -22.03 -5.95 -12.07
C GLU A 160 -23.00 -4.82 -11.70
N GLU A 161 -22.54 -3.57 -11.72
CA GLU A 161 -23.29 -2.36 -11.33
C GLU A 161 -23.81 -1.60 -12.54
#